data_AF-A0A353BS05-F1
#
_entry.id   AF-A0A353BS05-F1
#
_cell.length_a   1.000
_cell.length_b   1.000
_cell.length_c   1.000
_cell.angle_alpha   90.00
_cell.angle_beta   90.00
_cell.angle_gamma   90.00
#
_symmetry.space_group_name_H-M   'P 1'
#
loop_
_entity.id
_entity.type
_entity.pdbx_description
1 polymer ?
#
loop_
_entity_poly.entity_id
_entity_poly.type
_entity_poly.pdbx_seq_one_letter_code
_entity_poly.pdbx_strand_id
1 'polypeptide(L)'
;MNLSSREIVFLTSKSRPVFSIAKTNLFLLANLLMVVCCGVIFQHQAIFGSIVLESLIFLTTLAWTSLQGSSIGEILSLRLPSIPSLKAVGVTLIVVAAGIYVASFLDQLSRFCLQNRVPFPEVEISTPQSIPQYLWVLFALAAMPAIAEEALFRGFILKSYRTYLSTGKAVFISSLFFSMAHLSINNFWTP
;
A
#
# COMPACT_ATOMS: atom_id res chain seq x y z
N MET A 1 12.88 -48.28 13.76
CA MET A 1 13.30 -46.89 13.45
C MET A 1 12.47 -45.97 14.33
N ASN A 2 13.01 -45.56 15.47
CA ASN A 2 12.27 -44.83 16.50
C ASN A 2 12.54 -43.34 16.27
N LEU A 3 11.64 -42.65 15.58
CA LEU A 3 11.76 -41.21 15.36
C LEU A 3 11.65 -40.49 16.70
N SER A 4 12.60 -39.61 16.96
CA SER A 4 12.65 -38.82 18.20
C SER A 4 11.40 -37.96 18.30
N SER A 5 10.84 -37.79 19.51
CA SER A 5 9.68 -36.91 19.77
C SER A 5 9.89 -35.48 19.25
N ARG A 6 11.15 -35.05 19.04
CA ARG A 6 11.50 -33.76 18.40
C ARG A 6 11.25 -33.73 16.89
N GLU A 7 11.42 -34.85 16.20
CA GLU A 7 11.16 -34.95 14.75
C GLU A 7 9.65 -34.95 14.46
N ILE A 8 8.84 -35.53 15.34
CA ILE A 8 7.37 -35.50 15.23
C ILE A 8 6.84 -34.07 15.43
N VAL A 9 7.41 -33.30 16.35
CA VAL A 9 7.05 -31.88 16.57
C VAL A 9 7.47 -31.00 15.39
N PHE A 10 8.61 -31.29 14.76
CA PHE A 10 9.07 -30.54 13.58
C PHE A 10 8.17 -30.80 12.35
N LEU A 11 7.65 -32.02 12.21
CA LEU A 11 6.73 -32.38 11.11
C LEU A 11 5.29 -31.87 11.33
N THR A 12 4.88 -31.59 12.57
CA THR A 12 3.55 -31.01 12.88
C THR A 12 3.54 -29.48 12.91
N SER A 13 4.71 -28.82 12.94
CA SER A 13 4.85 -27.36 12.86
C SER A 13 4.82 -26.80 11.42
N LYS A 14 4.47 -27.61 10.42
CA LYS A 14 4.14 -27.06 9.09
C LYS A 14 2.71 -26.51 9.16
N SER A 15 2.56 -25.38 9.84
CA SER A 15 1.34 -24.59 9.80
C SER A 15 0.97 -24.42 8.33
N ARG A 16 -0.25 -24.85 7.97
CA ARG A 16 -0.78 -24.69 6.62
C ARG A 16 -0.57 -23.24 6.21
N PRO A 17 -0.14 -22.93 4.96
CA PRO A 17 0.06 -21.56 4.57
C PRO A 17 -1.27 -20.82 4.77
N VAL A 18 -1.31 -19.92 5.76
CA VAL A 18 -2.53 -19.23 6.20
C VAL A 18 -3.08 -18.34 5.07
N PHE A 19 -2.23 -18.02 4.10
CA PHE A 19 -2.54 -17.21 2.92
C PHE A 19 -2.61 -18.12 1.70
N SER A 20 -3.68 -18.03 0.90
CA SER A 20 -3.75 -18.63 -0.44
C SER A 20 -3.57 -17.53 -1.48
N ILE A 21 -2.75 -17.75 -2.52
CA ILE A 21 -2.52 -16.75 -3.58
C ILE A 21 -3.84 -16.29 -4.19
N ALA A 22 -4.77 -17.21 -4.47
CA ALA A 22 -6.06 -16.87 -5.04
C ALA A 22 -6.87 -15.93 -4.13
N LYS A 23 -6.88 -16.20 -2.82
CA LYS A 23 -7.54 -15.35 -1.82
C LYS A 23 -6.85 -13.99 -1.69
N THR A 24 -5.52 -13.95 -1.72
CA THR A 24 -4.73 -12.71 -1.70
C THR A 24 -5.03 -11.86 -2.93
N ASN A 25 -5.07 -12.46 -4.12
CA ASN A 25 -5.37 -11.75 -5.36
C ASN A 25 -6.81 -11.22 -5.39
N LEU A 26 -7.77 -12.00 -4.88
CA LEU A 26 -9.16 -11.55 -4.75
C LEU A 26 -9.28 -10.36 -3.80
N PHE A 27 -8.60 -10.42 -2.65
CA PHE A 27 -8.59 -9.33 -1.68
C PHE A 27 -7.92 -8.07 -2.25
N LEU A 28 -6.82 -8.24 -2.98
CA LEU A 28 -6.17 -7.15 -3.69
C LEU A 28 -7.09 -6.52 -4.75
N LEU A 29 -7.78 -7.35 -5.55
CA LEU A 29 -8.75 -6.85 -6.53
C LEU A 29 -9.87 -6.04 -5.85
N ALA A 30 -10.39 -6.52 -4.72
CA ALA A 30 -11.40 -5.79 -3.95
C ALA A 30 -10.89 -4.43 -3.46
N ASN A 31 -9.64 -4.34 -2.97
CA ASN A 31 -9.04 -3.07 -2.57
C ASN A 31 -8.78 -2.14 -3.75
N LEU A 32 -8.32 -2.66 -4.90
CA LEU A 32 -8.15 -1.85 -6.11
C LEU A 32 -9.49 -1.27 -6.59
N LEU A 33 -10.55 -2.06 -6.60
CA LEU A 33 -11.91 -1.57 -6.91
C LEU A 33 -12.36 -0.51 -5.90
N MET A 34 -12.03 -0.68 -4.62
CA MET A 34 -12.34 0.31 -3.58
C MET A 34 -11.61 1.63 -3.81
N VAL A 35 -10.31 1.60 -4.16
CA VAL A 35 -9.54 2.79 -4.54
C VAL A 35 -10.21 3.53 -5.70
N VAL A 36 -10.61 2.79 -6.74
CA VAL A 36 -11.33 3.37 -7.89
C VAL A 36 -12.67 3.99 -7.47
N CYS A 37 -13.49 3.26 -6.72
CA CYS A 37 -14.80 3.74 -6.27
C CYS A 37 -14.68 4.99 -5.38
N CYS A 38 -13.77 4.99 -4.41
CA CYS A 38 -13.53 6.15 -3.55
C CYS A 38 -12.97 7.33 -4.34
N GLY A 39 -12.08 7.09 -5.31
CA GLY A 39 -11.56 8.11 -6.21
C GLY A 39 -12.68 8.82 -6.98
N VAL A 40 -13.66 8.07 -7.50
CA VAL A 40 -14.83 8.64 -8.19
C VAL A 40 -15.77 9.38 -7.24
N ILE A 41 -16.08 8.80 -6.07
CA ILE A 41 -17.03 9.38 -5.11
C ILE A 41 -16.49 10.67 -4.48
N PHE A 42 -15.19 10.70 -4.15
CA PHE A 42 -14.56 11.80 -3.42
C PHE A 42 -13.63 12.66 -4.27
N GLN A 43 -13.77 12.64 -5.61
CA GLN A 43 -12.90 13.38 -6.54
C GLN A 43 -12.76 14.87 -6.24
N HIS A 44 -13.76 15.51 -5.62
CA HIS A 44 -13.76 16.94 -5.27
C HIS A 44 -13.42 17.21 -3.80
N GLN A 45 -13.17 16.18 -2.99
CA GLN A 45 -12.94 16.29 -1.56
C GLN A 45 -11.64 15.59 -1.17
N ALA A 46 -10.52 15.99 -1.77
CA ALA A 46 -9.24 15.27 -1.70
C ALA A 46 -8.83 14.85 -0.28
N ILE A 47 -8.88 15.76 0.69
CA ILE A 47 -8.48 15.48 2.08
C ILE A 47 -9.44 14.47 2.74
N PHE A 48 -10.75 14.69 2.63
CA PHE A 48 -11.75 13.81 3.24
C PHE A 48 -11.76 12.43 2.57
N GLY A 49 -11.69 12.41 1.24
CA GLY A 49 -11.60 11.20 0.43
C GLY A 49 -10.38 10.36 0.78
N SER A 50 -9.21 10.99 0.97
CA SER A 50 -7.99 10.31 1.43
C SER A 50 -8.21 9.64 2.78
N ILE A 51 -8.71 10.36 3.79
CA ILE A 51 -8.94 9.80 5.12
C ILE A 51 -9.91 8.61 5.07
N VAL A 52 -11.01 8.74 4.33
CA VAL A 52 -12.02 7.67 4.19
C VAL A 52 -11.42 6.46 3.49
N LEU A 53 -10.77 6.66 2.35
CA LEU A 53 -10.16 5.57 1.58
C LEU A 53 -9.12 4.82 2.40
N GLU A 54 -8.17 5.53 3.01
CA GLU A 54 -7.10 4.91 3.80
C GLU A 54 -7.63 4.21 5.04
N SER A 55 -8.66 4.78 5.68
CA SER A 55 -9.35 4.12 6.79
C SER A 55 -10.00 2.81 6.33
N LEU A 56 -10.65 2.80 5.16
CA LEU A 56 -11.26 1.59 4.60
C LEU A 56 -10.20 0.55 4.21
N ILE A 57 -9.10 0.94 3.58
CA ILE A 57 -7.96 0.05 3.27
C ILE A 57 -7.43 -0.60 4.54
N PHE A 58 -7.17 0.21 5.57
CA PHE A 58 -6.64 -0.29 6.82
C PHE A 58 -7.63 -1.24 7.51
N LEU A 59 -8.90 -0.84 7.66
CA LEU A 59 -9.93 -1.65 8.32
C LEU A 59 -10.22 -2.95 7.57
N THR A 60 -10.32 -2.92 6.25
CA THR A 60 -10.53 -4.14 5.45
C THR A 60 -9.32 -5.07 5.52
N THR A 61 -8.10 -4.53 5.58
CA THR A 61 -6.88 -5.32 5.80
C THR A 61 -6.89 -6.01 7.16
N LEU A 62 -7.25 -5.30 8.24
CA LEU A 62 -7.37 -5.89 9.58
C LEU A 62 -8.48 -6.94 9.66
N ALA A 63 -9.65 -6.64 9.10
CA ALA A 63 -10.78 -7.55 9.07
C ALA A 63 -10.43 -8.82 8.30
N TRP A 64 -9.89 -8.69 7.09
CA TRP A 64 -9.51 -9.83 6.27
C TRP A 64 -8.45 -10.70 6.94
N THR A 65 -7.43 -10.07 7.53
CA THR A 65 -6.38 -10.75 8.30
C THR A 65 -6.97 -11.58 9.44
N SER A 66 -7.90 -10.99 10.20
CA SER A 66 -8.56 -11.64 11.33
C SER A 66 -9.43 -12.81 10.88
N LEU A 67 -10.13 -12.66 9.75
CA LEU A 67 -10.98 -13.71 9.16
C LEU A 67 -10.17 -14.92 8.67
N GLN A 68 -8.91 -14.76 8.29
CA GLN A 68 -8.02 -15.88 7.94
C GLN A 68 -7.40 -16.57 9.17
N GLY A 69 -7.74 -16.13 10.39
CA GLY A 69 -7.16 -16.68 11.63
C GLY A 69 -5.69 -16.33 11.83
N SER A 70 -5.17 -15.32 11.10
CA SER A 70 -3.83 -14.77 11.33
C SER A 70 -3.87 -13.78 12.47
N SER A 71 -2.82 -13.74 13.30
CA SER A 71 -2.72 -12.71 14.33
C SER A 71 -2.47 -11.34 13.68
N ILE A 72 -3.25 -10.32 14.06
CA ILE A 72 -3.09 -8.96 13.54
C ILE A 72 -1.66 -8.45 13.77
N GLY A 73 -1.08 -8.74 14.94
CA GLY A 73 0.28 -8.32 15.29
C GLY A 73 1.36 -8.92 14.38
N GLU A 74 1.12 -10.09 13.80
CA GLU A 74 2.02 -10.72 12.84
C GLU A 74 1.99 -10.07 11.44
N ILE A 75 0.91 -9.39 11.09
CA ILE A 75 0.73 -8.71 9.81
C ILE A 75 1.13 -7.25 9.96
N LEU A 76 0.59 -6.57 10.97
CA LEU A 76 0.96 -5.19 11.27
C LEU A 76 2.43 -5.08 11.67
N SER A 77 3.05 -6.16 12.18
CA SER A 77 4.46 -6.24 12.56
C SER A 77 4.98 -4.89 13.04
N LEU A 78 4.26 -4.26 13.99
CA LEU A 78 4.54 -2.94 14.56
C LEU A 78 5.79 -3.05 15.43
N ARG A 79 6.88 -3.47 14.83
CA ARG A 79 8.21 -3.40 15.37
C ARG A 79 8.56 -1.94 15.23
N LEU A 80 8.68 -1.25 16.36
CA LEU A 80 9.33 0.05 16.34
C LEU A 80 10.65 -0.14 15.59
N PRO A 81 10.90 0.63 14.51
CA PRO A 81 12.14 0.49 13.78
C PRO A 81 13.29 0.73 14.77
N SER A 82 14.24 -0.20 14.82
CA SER A 82 15.53 0.10 15.45
C SER A 82 16.09 1.34 14.77
N ILE A 83 16.75 2.22 15.54
CA ILE A 83 17.28 3.49 15.01
C ILE A 83 18.05 3.18 13.72
N PRO A 84 17.56 3.67 12.56
CA PRO A 84 18.15 3.30 11.29
C PRO A 84 19.56 3.86 11.21
N SER A 85 20.48 3.08 10.64
CA SER A 85 21.82 3.60 10.36
C SER A 85 21.75 4.83 9.45
N LEU A 86 22.70 5.77 9.58
CA LEU A 86 22.76 6.95 8.72
C LEU A 86 22.77 6.58 7.22
N LYS A 87 23.41 5.46 6.87
CA LYS A 87 23.40 4.90 5.50
C LYS A 87 21.98 4.52 5.06
N ALA A 88 21.21 3.85 5.91
CA ALA A 88 19.83 3.47 5.60
C ALA A 88 18.95 4.71 5.41
N VAL A 89 19.10 5.74 6.25
CA VAL A 89 18.41 7.02 6.08
C VAL A 89 18.80 7.66 4.75
N GLY A 90 20.10 7.75 4.44
CA GLY A 90 20.60 8.32 3.19
C GLY A 90 20.07 7.60 1.95
N VAL A 91 20.08 6.26 1.96
CA VAL A 91 19.51 5.46 0.87
C VAL A 91 18.01 5.72 0.72
N THR A 92 17.25 5.74 1.81
CA THR A 92 15.81 6.05 1.77
C THR A 92 15.55 7.43 1.17
N LEU A 93 16.30 8.46 1.57
CA LEU A 93 16.15 9.81 1.02
C LEU A 93 16.45 9.86 -0.48
N ILE A 94 17.50 9.16 -0.94
CA ILE A 94 17.84 9.07 -2.36
C ILE A 94 16.72 8.37 -3.13
N VAL A 95 16.19 7.26 -2.61
CA VAL A 95 15.09 6.50 -3.25
C VAL A 95 13.82 7.34 -3.31
N VAL A 96 13.47 8.06 -2.24
CA VAL A 96 12.31 8.96 -2.21
C VAL A 96 12.50 10.09 -3.23
N ALA A 97 13.65 10.74 -3.26
CA ALA A 97 13.94 11.81 -4.22
C ALA A 97 13.86 11.29 -5.68
N ALA A 98 14.49 10.14 -5.96
CA ALA A 98 14.42 9.52 -7.28
C ALA A 98 12.97 9.14 -7.66
N GLY A 99 12.19 8.64 -6.69
CA GLY A 99 10.77 8.32 -6.87
C GLY A 99 9.95 9.55 -7.25
N ILE A 100 10.18 10.69 -6.60
CA ILE A 100 9.52 11.96 -6.94
C ILE A 100 9.86 12.36 -8.38
N TYR A 101 11.14 12.30 -8.79
CA TYR A 101 11.54 12.61 -10.16
C TYR A 101 10.90 11.68 -11.19
N VAL A 102 10.86 10.37 -10.93
CA VAL A 102 10.21 9.40 -11.82
C VAL A 102 8.71 9.69 -11.93
N ALA A 103 8.03 9.96 -10.82
CA ALA A 103 6.61 10.32 -10.81
C ALA A 103 6.34 11.59 -11.61
N SER A 104 7.12 12.66 -11.40
CA SER A 104 7.00 13.92 -12.15
C SER A 104 7.31 13.76 -13.64
N PHE A 105 8.24 12.87 -14.01
CA PHE A 105 8.52 12.56 -15.41
C PHE A 105 7.35 11.80 -16.05
N LEU A 106 6.80 10.79 -15.38
CA LEU A 106 5.66 10.03 -15.88
C LEU A 106 4.40 10.91 -16.01
N ASP A 107 4.20 11.86 -15.10
CA ASP A 107 3.12 12.86 -15.19
C ASP A 107 3.30 13.80 -16.40
N GLN A 108 4.52 14.29 -16.65
CA GLN A 108 4.79 15.10 -17.84
C GLN A 108 4.64 14.29 -19.13
N LEU A 109 5.08 13.04 -19.14
CA LEU A 109 4.93 12.15 -20.27
C LEU A 109 3.45 11.83 -20.55
N SER A 110 2.64 11.59 -19.51
CA SER A 110 1.20 11.37 -19.67
C SER A 110 0.51 12.62 -20.23
N ARG A 111 0.82 13.81 -19.69
CA ARG A 111 0.32 15.10 -20.20
C ARG A 111 0.70 15.32 -21.65
N PHE A 112 1.95 15.05 -22.03
CA PHE A 112 2.40 15.15 -23.42
C PHE A 112 1.62 14.21 -24.35
N CYS A 113 1.45 12.95 -23.97
CA CYS A 113 0.71 11.96 -24.74
C CYS A 113 -0.80 12.28 -24.88
N LEU A 114 -1.38 12.99 -23.91
CA LEU A 114 -2.83 13.22 -23.79
C LEU A 114 -3.26 14.67 -24.02
N GLN A 115 -2.33 15.58 -24.35
CA GLN A 115 -2.53 17.05 -24.34
C GLN A 115 -3.76 17.59 -25.11
N ASN A 116 -4.34 16.79 -26.01
CA ASN A 116 -5.47 17.17 -26.87
C ASN A 116 -6.74 16.31 -26.69
N ARG A 117 -6.77 15.37 -25.73
CA ARG A 117 -7.84 14.36 -25.63
C ARG A 117 -8.66 14.42 -24.35
N VAL A 118 -8.12 15.01 -23.29
CA VAL A 118 -8.71 14.96 -21.95
C VAL A 118 -8.42 16.26 -21.20
N PRO A 119 -9.44 16.97 -20.67
CA PRO A 119 -9.20 18.07 -19.74
C PRO A 119 -8.60 17.52 -18.44
N PHE A 120 -7.50 18.11 -17.98
CA PHE A 120 -6.88 17.75 -16.71
C PHE A 120 -7.56 18.55 -15.59
N PRO A 121 -8.33 17.90 -14.69
CA PRO A 121 -8.89 18.60 -13.54
C PRO A 121 -7.75 19.06 -12.62
N GLU A 122 -7.69 20.35 -12.34
CA GLU A 122 -6.81 20.88 -11.30
C GLU A 122 -7.37 20.46 -9.94
N VAL A 123 -6.63 19.63 -9.22
CA VAL A 123 -6.97 19.32 -7.82
C VAL A 123 -6.50 20.50 -6.98
N GLU A 124 -7.43 21.36 -6.61
CA GLU A 124 -7.16 22.45 -5.67
C GLU A 124 -7.01 21.89 -4.25
N ILE A 125 -5.77 21.59 -3.86
CA ILE A 125 -5.44 21.41 -2.44
C ILE A 125 -5.24 22.81 -1.87
N SER A 126 -6.20 23.29 -1.08
CA SER A 126 -6.10 24.58 -0.41
C SER A 126 -4.82 24.65 0.44
N THR A 127 -3.97 25.64 0.19
CA THR A 127 -2.75 25.86 0.98
C THR A 127 -3.12 26.14 2.44
N PRO A 128 -2.60 25.36 3.40
CA PRO A 128 -2.91 25.53 4.81
C PRO A 128 -2.48 26.92 5.29
N GLN A 129 -3.39 27.63 5.97
CA GLN A 129 -3.19 29.01 6.46
C GLN A 129 -2.77 29.05 7.93
N SER A 130 -2.72 27.90 8.60
CA SER A 130 -2.36 27.80 10.01
C SER A 130 -1.64 26.48 10.32
N ILE A 131 -0.87 26.46 11.42
CA ILE A 131 -0.17 25.25 11.89
C ILE A 131 -1.14 24.07 12.10
N PRO A 132 -2.32 24.24 12.74
CA PRO A 132 -3.27 23.14 12.88
C PRO A 132 -3.76 22.59 11.54
N GLN A 133 -4.02 23.46 10.57
CA GLN A 133 -4.40 23.03 9.21
C GLN A 133 -3.26 22.27 8.53
N TYR A 134 -2.02 22.72 8.68
CA TYR A 134 -0.85 22.03 8.15
C TYR A 134 -0.70 20.63 8.75
N LEU A 135 -0.80 20.50 10.07
CA LEU A 135 -0.72 19.21 10.75
C LEU A 135 -1.85 18.27 10.32
N TRP A 136 -3.05 18.81 10.11
CA TRP A 136 -4.19 18.03 9.60
C TRP A 136 -3.97 17.50 8.18
N VAL A 137 -3.48 18.36 7.28
CA VAL A 137 -3.14 17.97 5.90
C VAL A 137 -2.02 16.93 5.89
N LEU A 138 -0.97 17.13 6.70
CA LEU A 138 0.13 16.18 6.84
C LEU A 138 -0.35 14.82 7.35
N PHE A 139 -1.26 14.81 8.34
CA PHE A 139 -1.85 13.59 8.82
C PHE A 139 -2.67 12.87 7.74
N ALA A 140 -3.55 13.60 7.04
CA ALA A 140 -4.48 13.06 6.05
C ALA A 140 -3.80 12.54 4.77
N LEU A 141 -2.72 13.20 4.33
CA LEU A 141 -2.08 12.92 3.04
C LEU A 141 -0.72 12.20 3.16
N ALA A 142 -0.13 12.11 4.36
CA ALA A 142 1.14 11.42 4.55
C ALA A 142 1.07 10.35 5.62
N ALA A 143 0.63 10.68 6.84
CA ALA A 143 0.66 9.73 7.94
C ALA A 143 -0.37 8.60 7.77
N MET A 144 -1.62 8.94 7.44
CA MET A 144 -2.69 7.97 7.30
C MET A 144 -2.46 7.01 6.12
N PRO A 145 -2.11 7.47 4.90
CA PRO A 145 -1.73 6.57 3.81
C PRO A 145 -0.55 5.67 4.19
N ALA A 146 0.52 6.22 4.78
CA ALA A 146 1.67 5.41 5.17
C ALA A 146 1.30 4.26 6.13
N ILE A 147 0.38 4.47 7.07
CA ILE A 147 -0.08 3.42 7.99
C ILE A 147 -0.90 2.35 7.25
N ALA A 148 -1.85 2.77 6.42
CA ALA A 148 -2.72 1.88 5.67
C ALA A 148 -1.96 1.05 4.63
N GLU A 149 -1.08 1.71 3.87
CA GLU A 149 -0.24 1.10 2.85
C GLU A 149 0.79 0.12 3.44
N GLU A 150 1.42 0.46 4.57
CA GLU A 150 2.35 -0.45 5.26
C GLU A 150 1.60 -1.72 5.71
N ALA A 151 0.41 -1.58 6.28
CA ALA A 151 -0.42 -2.71 6.69
C ALA A 151 -0.83 -3.60 5.51
N LEU A 152 -1.30 -3.00 4.41
CA LEU A 152 -1.79 -3.74 3.24
C LEU A 152 -0.62 -4.36 2.44
N PHE A 153 0.31 -3.54 1.95
CA PHE A 153 1.29 -3.99 0.96
C PHE A 153 2.47 -4.73 1.59
N ARG A 154 3.00 -4.23 2.71
CA ARG A 154 4.16 -4.83 3.38
C ARG A 154 3.74 -5.87 4.42
N GLY A 155 2.68 -5.58 5.18
CA GLY A 155 2.12 -6.49 6.16
C GLY A 155 1.43 -7.69 5.53
N PHE A 156 0.37 -7.48 4.76
CA PHE A 156 -0.47 -8.57 4.25
C PHE A 156 0.02 -9.14 2.91
N ILE A 157 0.12 -8.31 1.87
CA ILE A 157 0.38 -8.76 0.50
C ILE A 157 1.78 -9.37 0.37
N LEU A 158 2.83 -8.64 0.77
CA LEU A 158 4.20 -9.13 0.68
C LEU A 158 4.40 -10.43 1.48
N LYS A 159 3.87 -10.51 2.70
CA LYS A 159 3.93 -11.73 3.52
C LYS A 159 3.21 -12.91 2.87
N SER A 160 2.03 -12.66 2.29
CA SER A 160 1.29 -13.67 1.53
C SER A 160 2.12 -14.22 0.37
N TYR A 161 2.70 -13.33 -0.46
CA TYR A 161 3.52 -13.76 -1.61
C TYR A 161 4.82 -14.45 -1.20
N ARG A 162 5.50 -14.00 -0.13
CA ARG A 162 6.72 -14.65 0.40
C ARG A 162 6.50 -16.09 0.88
N THR A 163 5.26 -16.49 1.07
CA THR A 163 4.89 -17.87 1.42
C THR A 163 5.08 -18.83 0.24
N TYR A 164 4.99 -18.32 -1.00
CA TYR A 164 5.00 -19.11 -2.23
C TYR A 164 6.10 -18.73 -3.22
N LEU A 165 6.61 -17.51 -3.14
CA LEU A 165 7.59 -16.94 -4.07
C LEU A 165 8.89 -16.60 -3.35
N SER A 166 9.99 -16.54 -4.11
CA SER A 166 11.24 -15.99 -3.59
C SER A 166 11.06 -14.54 -3.16
N THR A 167 11.82 -14.09 -2.17
CA THR A 167 11.73 -12.73 -1.63
C THR A 167 11.78 -11.66 -2.72
N GLY A 168 12.70 -11.77 -3.69
CA GLY A 168 12.79 -10.81 -4.79
C GLY A 168 11.53 -10.74 -5.66
N LYS A 169 10.94 -11.90 -6.00
CA LYS A 169 9.67 -11.95 -6.77
C LYS A 169 8.51 -11.38 -5.96
N ALA A 170 8.42 -11.71 -4.67
CA ALA A 170 7.38 -11.21 -3.80
C ALA A 170 7.47 -9.68 -3.62
N VAL A 171 8.68 -9.14 -3.47
CA VAL A 171 8.92 -7.69 -3.42
C VAL A 171 8.50 -7.04 -4.73
N PHE A 172 8.95 -7.55 -5.87
CA PHE A 172 8.61 -7.01 -7.18
C PHE A 172 7.09 -6.96 -7.42
N ILE A 173 6.38 -8.05 -7.14
CA ILE A 173 4.93 -8.13 -7.32
C ILE A 173 4.20 -7.19 -6.37
N SER A 174 4.60 -7.14 -5.09
CA SER A 174 3.99 -6.21 -4.13
C SER A 174 4.21 -4.75 -4.55
N SER A 175 5.43 -4.39 -4.97
CA SER A 175 5.73 -3.03 -5.45
C SER A 175 4.97 -2.68 -6.73
N LEU A 176 4.76 -3.65 -7.63
CA LEU A 176 3.99 -3.43 -8.86
C LEU A 176 2.54 -3.08 -8.52
N PHE A 177 1.91 -3.84 -7.61
CA PHE A 177 0.54 -3.56 -7.20
C PHE A 177 0.40 -2.26 -6.39
N PHE A 178 1.39 -1.94 -5.57
CA PHE A 178 1.48 -0.65 -4.89
C PHE A 178 1.48 0.50 -5.90
N SER A 179 2.32 0.42 -6.94
CA SER A 179 2.36 1.41 -8.02
C SER A 179 1.05 1.46 -8.82
N MET A 180 0.41 0.32 -9.08
CA MET A 180 -0.89 0.28 -9.77
C MET A 180 -1.99 0.97 -8.98
N ALA A 181 -2.00 0.87 -7.65
CA ALA A 181 -2.97 1.55 -6.79
C ALA A 181 -2.84 3.09 -6.83
N HIS A 182 -1.66 3.59 -7.20
CA HIS A 182 -1.38 5.03 -7.34
C HIS A 182 -1.64 5.58 -8.75
N LEU A 183 -2.03 4.72 -9.70
CA LEU A 183 -2.39 5.18 -11.04
C LEU A 183 -3.68 5.99 -10.95
N SER A 184 -3.58 7.27 -11.30
CA SER A 184 -4.74 8.16 -11.38
C SER A 184 -5.62 7.76 -12.57
N ILE A 185 -6.89 7.46 -12.30
CA ILE A 185 -7.88 7.28 -13.37
C ILE A 185 -8.06 8.57 -14.16
N ASN A 186 -7.93 9.76 -13.54
CA ASN A 186 -8.00 11.03 -14.27
C ASN A 186 -6.87 11.17 -15.31
N ASN A 187 -5.76 10.43 -15.16
CA ASN A 187 -4.70 10.39 -16.18
C ASN A 187 -5.04 9.48 -17.37
N PHE A 188 -6.11 8.68 -17.32
CA PHE A 188 -6.50 7.74 -18.37
C PHE A 188 -7.95 7.91 -18.85
N TRP A 189 -8.83 8.45 -18.00
CA TRP A 189 -10.26 8.52 -18.20
C TRP A 189 -10.86 9.68 -17.39
N THR A 190 -10.90 10.85 -18.02
CA THR A 190 -11.85 11.92 -17.73
C THR A 190 -12.50 12.30 -19.07
N PRO A 191 -13.83 12.36 -19.19
CA PRO A 191 -14.49 12.94 -20.36
C PRO A 191 -14.21 14.44 -20.50
#